data_AF-A0A7Y0DBD6-F1
#
_entry.id   AF-A0A7Y0DBD6-F1
#
_cell.length_a   1.000
_cell.length_b   1.000
_cell.length_c   1.000
_cell.angle_alpha   90.00
_cell.angle_beta   90.00
_cell.angle_gamma   90.00
#
_symmetry.space_group_name_H-M   'P 1'
#
loop_
_entity.id
_entity.type
_entity.pdbx_description
1 polymer ?
#
loop_
_entity_poly.entity_id
_entity_poly.type
_entity_poly.pdbx_seq_one_letter_code
_entity_poly.pdbx_strand_id
1 'polypeptide(L)'
;MTIDLARTLHDAVDGTGTTFLLGHGRPDQDAVAETVGHLATRIRTRRAVRAGTRAGVGAPILLTLLPQVPPLSGLPDAFPADVPIIGGRLLGASELDGTLASGWLVTVAVDGVDGVTRALDSLRGFAPRWQKISIPSSATDTVAATIGSWDVAAHAGLTDDGQSTVVYRLTPR
;
A
#
# COMPACT_ATOMS: atom_id res chain seq x y z
N MET A 1 36.00 -19.11 26.87
CA MET A 1 35.28 -17.90 27.33
C MET A 1 34.02 -17.81 26.49
N THR A 2 32.90 -18.26 27.04
CA THR A 2 31.63 -18.41 26.31
C THR A 2 30.69 -17.36 26.90
N ILE A 3 30.36 -16.34 26.11
CA ILE A 3 29.48 -15.25 26.52
C ILE A 3 28.04 -15.74 26.36
N ASP A 4 27.39 -15.91 27.50
CA ASP A 4 26.02 -16.41 27.62
C ASP A 4 25.03 -15.29 27.26
N LEU A 5 24.52 -15.32 26.02
CA LEU A 5 23.69 -14.29 25.39
C LEU A 5 22.21 -14.29 25.85
N ALA A 6 21.78 -15.28 26.63
CA ALA A 6 20.38 -15.43 27.03
C ALA A 6 19.93 -14.46 28.15
N ARG A 7 20.84 -13.72 28.78
CA ARG A 7 20.53 -12.91 29.98
C ARG A 7 20.38 -11.41 29.74
N THR A 8 20.74 -10.90 28.56
CA THR A 8 20.79 -9.43 28.31
C THR A 8 19.50 -8.86 27.71
N LEU A 9 18.49 -9.70 27.41
CA LEU A 9 17.25 -9.29 26.72
C LEU A 9 16.04 -9.08 27.64
N HIS A 10 16.22 -9.11 28.97
CA HIS A 10 15.11 -8.93 29.92
C HIS A 10 15.02 -7.53 30.55
N ASP A 11 15.96 -6.62 30.25
CA ASP A 11 16.11 -5.35 30.98
C ASP A 11 15.50 -4.11 30.27
N ALA A 12 14.84 -4.28 29.12
CA ALA A 12 14.34 -3.16 28.32
C ALA A 12 12.81 -2.97 28.33
N VAL A 13 12.06 -3.72 29.17
CA VAL A 13 10.58 -3.78 29.09
C VAL A 13 9.85 -3.14 30.28
N ASP A 14 10.53 -2.60 31.28
CA ASP A 14 9.88 -1.84 32.35
C ASP A 14 10.28 -0.35 32.33
N GLY A 15 9.43 0.47 31.71
CA GLY A 15 9.66 1.91 31.59
C GLY A 15 8.38 2.74 31.45
N THR A 16 7.26 2.28 32.00
CA THR A 16 6.08 3.13 32.24
C THR A 16 6.24 3.84 33.58
N GLY A 17 6.51 5.15 33.55
CA GLY A 17 6.74 5.95 34.75
C GLY A 17 6.41 7.42 34.53
N THR A 18 5.13 7.73 34.63
CA THR A 18 4.55 9.06 34.79
C THR A 18 5.23 9.88 35.90
N THR A 19 5.62 11.13 35.62
CA THR A 19 5.74 12.18 36.64
C THR A 19 5.20 13.51 36.09
N PHE A 20 4.10 13.94 36.68
CA PHE A 20 3.51 15.27 36.57
C PHE A 20 3.90 16.08 37.83
N LEU A 21 3.82 17.42 37.73
CA LEU A 21 4.01 18.47 38.76
C LEU A 21 5.48 18.94 38.93
N LEU A 22 5.84 20.23 39.01
CA LEU A 22 5.12 21.50 39.17
C LEU A 22 6.07 22.61 38.70
N GLY A 23 5.62 23.48 37.79
CA GLY A 23 6.33 24.69 37.39
C GLY A 23 5.33 25.75 36.97
N HIS A 24 4.84 26.50 37.95
CA HIS A 24 3.94 27.63 37.74
C HIS A 24 4.66 28.81 37.07
N GLY A 25 4.15 29.22 35.92
CA GLY A 25 4.50 30.47 35.24
C GLY A 25 3.44 30.85 34.22
N ARG A 26 2.40 31.56 34.67
CA ARG A 26 1.38 32.30 33.89
C ARG A 26 1.07 33.56 34.74
N PRO A 27 0.65 34.74 34.22
CA PRO A 27 0.21 35.15 32.87
C PRO A 27 1.03 36.35 32.32
N ASP A 28 0.92 36.83 31.08
CA ASP A 28 -0.23 37.44 30.39
C ASP A 28 0.14 37.60 28.90
N GLN A 29 -0.74 37.16 27.99
CA GLN A 29 -1.55 38.00 27.08
C GLN A 29 -0.85 38.45 25.80
N ASP A 30 -1.56 38.20 24.70
CA ASP A 30 -1.43 38.85 23.40
C ASP A 30 -0.24 38.49 22.52
N ALA A 31 -0.28 37.26 22.01
CA ALA A 31 0.14 36.98 20.64
C ALA A 31 -0.81 35.96 20.00
N VAL A 32 -1.97 36.48 19.62
CA VAL A 32 -2.61 36.28 18.31
C VAL A 32 -2.64 34.84 17.79
N ALA A 33 -3.85 34.29 17.86
CA ALA A 33 -4.30 33.14 17.11
C ALA A 33 -3.99 33.29 15.62
N GLU A 34 -2.91 32.66 15.12
CA GLU A 34 -2.69 32.59 13.68
C GLU A 34 -1.73 31.46 13.28
N THR A 35 -2.11 30.21 13.55
CA THR A 35 -1.55 29.08 12.76
C THR A 35 -2.57 27.95 12.57
N VAL A 36 -3.83 28.33 12.37
CA VAL A 36 -4.86 27.52 11.71
C VAL A 36 -5.23 28.30 10.46
N GLY A 37 -4.41 28.20 9.41
CA GLY A 37 -4.52 29.19 8.33
C GLY A 37 -3.73 28.93 7.06
N HIS A 38 -3.45 27.68 6.66
CA HIS A 38 -3.00 27.42 5.27
C HIS A 38 -3.61 26.16 4.63
N LEU A 39 -4.80 25.76 5.07
CA LEU A 39 -5.74 25.05 4.19
C LEU A 39 -6.58 26.06 3.41
N ALA A 40 -5.90 27.00 2.72
CA ALA A 40 -6.55 27.85 1.74
C ALA A 40 -6.76 26.99 0.49
N THR A 41 -7.89 26.31 0.52
CA THR A 41 -8.67 25.82 -0.62
C THR A 41 -8.40 26.69 -1.85
N ARG A 42 -7.51 26.23 -2.73
CA ARG A 42 -7.44 26.77 -4.10
C ARG A 42 -8.56 26.13 -4.92
N ILE A 43 -9.80 26.29 -4.44
CA ILE A 43 -10.99 26.05 -5.24
C ILE A 43 -11.00 27.20 -6.24
N ARG A 44 -10.43 26.91 -7.42
CA ARG A 44 -10.48 27.82 -8.55
C ARG A 44 -11.91 27.79 -9.05
N THR A 45 -12.74 28.67 -8.48
CA THR A 45 -14.12 28.93 -8.90
C THR A 45 -14.09 29.42 -10.34
N ARG A 46 -14.12 28.49 -11.30
CA ARG A 46 -14.32 28.83 -12.70
C ARG A 46 -15.77 29.20 -12.87
N ARG A 47 -16.00 30.51 -12.81
CA ARG A 47 -17.22 31.21 -13.21
C ARG A 47 -17.80 30.56 -14.46
N ALA A 48 -18.96 29.91 -14.32
CA ALA A 48 -19.75 29.43 -15.44
C ALA A 48 -20.24 30.64 -16.23
N VAL A 49 -19.58 30.94 -17.34
CA VAL A 49 -20.08 31.90 -18.33
C VAL A 49 -21.10 31.15 -19.18
N ARG A 50 -22.38 31.26 -18.82
CA ARG A 50 -23.48 30.97 -19.76
C ARG A 50 -23.59 32.16 -20.71
N ALA A 51 -23.15 31.95 -21.94
CA ALA A 51 -23.51 32.80 -23.07
C ALA A 51 -23.49 31.98 -24.36
N GLY A 52 -24.60 32.04 -25.11
CA GLY A 52 -24.55 31.87 -26.56
C GLY A 52 -24.98 30.51 -27.12
N THR A 53 -26.28 30.37 -27.33
CA THR A 53 -26.91 29.50 -28.32
C THR A 53 -26.30 29.63 -29.73
N ARG A 54 -25.94 28.52 -30.38
CA ARG A 54 -26.33 28.14 -31.76
C ARG A 54 -25.76 26.77 -32.14
N ALA A 55 -26.60 25.99 -32.82
CA ALA A 55 -26.35 24.65 -33.31
C ALA A 55 -25.06 24.55 -34.16
N GLY A 56 -24.32 23.45 -33.96
CA GLY A 56 -23.16 23.08 -34.75
C GLY A 56 -22.61 21.73 -34.29
N VAL A 57 -22.90 20.69 -35.07
CA VAL A 57 -22.17 19.42 -35.26
C VAL A 57 -21.18 19.01 -34.14
N GLY A 58 -21.51 17.91 -33.46
CA GLY A 58 -20.66 17.06 -32.60
C GLY A 58 -19.30 17.61 -32.22
N ALA A 59 -19.20 18.19 -31.02
CA ALA A 59 -17.91 18.46 -30.40
C ALA A 59 -17.15 17.12 -30.26
N PRO A 60 -15.88 17.04 -30.72
CA PRO A 60 -15.09 15.84 -30.52
C PRO A 60 -14.90 15.64 -29.03
N ILE A 61 -15.41 14.51 -28.49
CA ILE A 61 -15.04 14.05 -27.16
C ILE A 61 -13.54 13.79 -27.20
N LEU A 62 -12.76 14.66 -26.56
CA LEU A 62 -11.32 14.44 -26.36
C LEU A 62 -11.17 13.25 -25.41
N LEU A 63 -11.09 12.06 -25.99
CA LEU A 63 -10.65 10.84 -25.31
C LEU A 63 -9.20 11.07 -24.90
N THR A 64 -9.00 11.43 -23.64
CA THR A 64 -7.66 11.47 -23.06
C THR A 64 -7.25 10.03 -22.82
N LEU A 65 -6.35 9.52 -23.65
CA LEU A 65 -5.73 8.23 -23.44
C LEU A 65 -4.91 8.33 -22.15
N LEU A 66 -5.38 7.68 -21.08
CA LEU A 66 -4.58 7.53 -19.88
C LEU A 66 -3.37 6.66 -20.23
N PRO A 67 -2.16 6.99 -19.71
CA PRO A 67 -1.00 6.14 -19.90
C PRO A 67 -1.34 4.74 -19.39
N GLN A 68 -1.32 3.77 -20.29
CA GLN A 68 -1.58 2.37 -19.95
C GLN A 68 -0.38 1.86 -19.15
N VAL A 69 -0.63 1.43 -17.91
CA VAL A 69 0.39 0.78 -17.09
C VAL A 69 0.80 -0.51 -17.83
N PRO A 70 2.08 -0.72 -18.15
CA PRO A 70 2.52 -1.93 -18.82
C PRO A 70 2.12 -3.16 -18.01
N PRO A 71 1.60 -4.22 -18.65
CA PRO A 71 1.31 -5.46 -17.96
C PRO A 71 2.61 -6.05 -17.40
N LEU A 72 2.53 -6.69 -16.23
CA LEU A 72 3.68 -7.39 -15.65
C LEU A 72 4.09 -8.53 -16.59
N SER A 73 5.37 -8.55 -16.99
CA SER A 73 5.93 -9.57 -17.87
C SER A 73 6.86 -10.53 -17.12
N GLY A 74 7.01 -11.75 -17.60
CA GLY A 74 7.98 -12.73 -17.07
C GLY A 74 7.44 -13.61 -15.94
N LEU A 75 6.13 -13.61 -15.70
CA LEU A 75 5.50 -14.59 -14.82
C LEU A 75 5.58 -15.99 -15.46
N PRO A 76 5.74 -17.06 -14.66
CA PRO A 76 5.70 -18.43 -15.14
C PRO A 76 4.34 -18.77 -15.77
N ASP A 77 4.32 -19.63 -16.80
CA ASP A 77 3.09 -20.03 -17.51
C ASP A 77 2.04 -20.68 -16.60
N ALA A 78 2.47 -21.29 -15.50
CA ALA A 78 1.59 -21.94 -14.53
C ALA A 78 1.03 -20.97 -13.46
N PHE A 79 1.42 -19.70 -13.49
CA PHE A 79 0.91 -18.69 -12.58
C PHE A 79 -0.58 -18.39 -12.87
N PRO A 80 -1.44 -18.25 -11.84
CA PRO A 80 -2.86 -17.98 -12.04
C PRO A 80 -3.14 -16.62 -12.68
N ALA A 81 -3.66 -16.63 -13.91
CA ALA A 81 -3.94 -15.44 -14.70
C ALA A 81 -5.11 -14.59 -14.17
N ASP A 82 -5.93 -15.14 -13.27
CA ASP A 82 -7.07 -14.47 -12.64
C ASP A 82 -6.67 -13.58 -11.45
N VAL A 83 -5.46 -13.73 -10.91
CA VAL A 83 -4.99 -12.92 -9.79
C VAL A 83 -4.35 -11.62 -10.29
N PRO A 84 -4.93 -10.45 -9.98
CA PRO A 84 -4.40 -9.18 -10.45
C PRO A 84 -3.12 -8.82 -9.69
N ILE A 85 -2.02 -8.70 -10.42
CA ILE A 85 -0.75 -8.20 -9.91
C ILE A 85 -0.52 -6.81 -10.47
N ILE A 86 -0.11 -5.86 -9.62
CA ILE A 86 0.21 -4.50 -10.07
C ILE A 86 1.39 -4.50 -11.04
N GLY A 87 1.42 -3.51 -11.92
CA GLY A 87 2.58 -3.25 -12.78
C GLY A 87 3.83 -2.92 -11.95
N GLY A 88 4.98 -3.23 -12.51
CA GLY A 88 6.29 -3.05 -11.88
C GLY A 88 7.33 -3.93 -12.55
N ARG A 89 8.50 -4.08 -11.92
CA ARG A 89 9.53 -5.02 -12.36
C ARG A 89 9.43 -6.29 -11.54
N LEU A 90 9.17 -7.43 -12.19
CA LEU A 90 9.19 -8.72 -11.53
C LEU A 90 10.61 -9.02 -11.02
N LEU A 91 10.76 -9.25 -9.72
CA LEU A 91 12.02 -9.67 -9.11
C LEU A 91 12.10 -11.19 -8.97
N GLY A 92 10.96 -11.84 -8.73
CA GLY A 92 10.90 -13.29 -8.64
C GLY A 92 9.47 -13.79 -8.56
N ALA A 93 9.25 -14.99 -9.08
CA ALA A 93 8.02 -15.75 -8.95
C ALA A 93 8.41 -17.21 -8.73
N SER A 94 8.05 -17.77 -7.58
CA SER A 94 8.41 -19.14 -7.19
C SER A 94 7.21 -19.85 -6.57
N GLU A 95 7.08 -21.14 -6.85
CA GLU A 95 6.15 -22.01 -6.14
C GLU A 95 6.63 -22.20 -4.70
N LEU A 96 5.70 -22.21 -3.73
CA LEU A 96 6.05 -22.23 -2.30
C LEU A 96 6.76 -23.53 -1.88
N ASP A 97 6.33 -24.70 -2.38
CA ASP A 97 6.99 -25.99 -2.09
C ASP A 97 7.35 -26.77 -3.37
N GLY A 98 7.49 -26.09 -4.51
CA GLY A 98 7.79 -26.72 -5.80
C GLY A 98 6.68 -27.63 -6.33
N THR A 99 5.47 -27.50 -5.79
CA THR A 99 4.26 -28.08 -6.37
C THR A 99 3.25 -26.98 -6.64
N LEU A 100 2.54 -27.09 -7.76
CA LEU A 100 1.45 -26.16 -8.12
C LEU A 100 0.31 -26.13 -7.10
N ALA A 101 0.20 -27.16 -6.25
CA ALA A 101 -0.78 -27.23 -5.17
C ALA A 101 -0.35 -26.44 -3.92
N SER A 102 0.92 -26.03 -3.80
CA SER A 102 1.44 -25.27 -2.67
C SER A 102 1.13 -23.77 -2.78
N GLY A 103 0.94 -23.30 -4.01
CA GLY A 103 0.75 -21.90 -4.33
C GLY A 103 2.04 -21.16 -4.66
N TRP A 104 1.95 -19.83 -4.70
CA TRP A 104 2.95 -18.97 -5.32
C TRP A 104 3.42 -17.87 -4.39
N LEU A 105 4.70 -17.53 -4.50
CA LEU A 105 5.30 -16.32 -3.95
C LEU A 105 5.80 -15.46 -5.10
N VAL A 106 5.30 -14.23 -5.21
CA VAL A 106 5.68 -13.29 -6.27
C VAL A 106 6.15 -11.99 -5.66
N THR A 107 7.35 -11.56 -6.02
CA THR A 107 7.95 -10.31 -5.57
C THR A 107 8.08 -9.35 -6.74
N VAL A 108 7.45 -8.18 -6.62
CA VAL A 108 7.45 -7.13 -7.64
C VAL A 108 8.11 -5.89 -7.07
N ALA A 109 9.15 -5.39 -7.73
CA ALA A 109 9.69 -4.07 -7.48
C ALA A 109 8.75 -3.01 -8.05
N VAL A 110 8.45 -2.01 -7.22
CA VAL A 110 7.53 -0.92 -7.55
C VAL A 110 8.23 0.42 -7.40
N ASP A 111 7.87 1.35 -8.29
CA ASP A 111 8.31 2.73 -8.17
C ASP A 111 7.43 3.45 -7.15
N GLY A 112 8.04 4.16 -6.21
CA GLY A 112 7.35 4.92 -5.18
C GLY A 112 6.97 4.13 -3.93
N VAL A 113 6.50 4.86 -2.91
CA VAL A 113 6.20 4.33 -1.57
C VAL A 113 4.76 3.80 -1.45
N ASP A 114 3.95 3.97 -2.48
CA ASP A 114 2.51 3.65 -2.51
C ASP A 114 2.20 2.28 -3.13
N GLY A 115 3.23 1.48 -3.42
CA GLY A 115 3.08 0.20 -4.13
C GLY A 115 2.12 -0.77 -3.45
N VAL A 116 2.20 -0.91 -2.12
CA VAL A 116 1.28 -1.77 -1.37
C VAL A 116 -0.16 -1.23 -1.38
N THR A 117 -0.35 0.08 -1.32
CA THR A 117 -1.69 0.69 -1.41
C THR A 117 -2.31 0.40 -2.77
N ARG A 118 -1.55 0.57 -3.86
CA ARG A 118 -1.99 0.20 -5.21
C ARG A 118 -2.27 -1.30 -5.34
N ALA A 119 -1.46 -2.17 -4.72
CA ALA A 119 -1.71 -3.60 -4.68
C ALA A 119 -3.05 -3.95 -4.03
N LEU A 120 -3.30 -3.37 -2.86
CA LEU A 120 -4.53 -3.62 -2.12
C LEU A 120 -5.76 -3.07 -2.84
N ASP A 121 -5.67 -1.86 -3.42
CA ASP A 121 -6.77 -1.30 -4.19
C ASP A 121 -7.06 -2.11 -5.46
N SER A 122 -6.03 -2.64 -6.12
CA SER A 122 -6.17 -3.60 -7.22
C SER A 122 -6.91 -4.85 -6.76
N LEU A 123 -6.48 -5.50 -5.68
CA LEU A 123 -7.14 -6.70 -5.15
C LEU A 123 -8.59 -6.43 -4.73
N ARG A 124 -8.90 -5.26 -4.16
CA ARG A 124 -10.28 -4.87 -3.78
C ARG A 124 -11.21 -4.79 -4.98
N GLY A 125 -10.70 -4.40 -6.15
CA GLY A 125 -11.49 -4.34 -7.38
C GLY A 125 -11.96 -5.72 -7.87
N PHE A 126 -11.26 -6.80 -7.48
CA PHE A 126 -11.50 -8.15 -7.97
C PHE A 126 -12.11 -9.09 -6.92
N ALA A 127 -11.90 -8.81 -5.64
CA ALA A 127 -12.32 -9.69 -4.57
C ALA A 127 -13.75 -9.40 -4.11
N PRO A 128 -14.70 -10.35 -4.22
CA PRO A 128 -16.05 -10.18 -3.68
C PRO A 128 -16.06 -10.20 -2.14
N ARG A 129 -15.01 -10.74 -1.53
CA ARG A 129 -14.83 -10.84 -0.08
C ARG A 129 -13.43 -10.40 0.31
N TRP A 130 -13.36 -9.56 1.34
CA TRP A 130 -12.14 -8.97 1.86
C TRP A 130 -11.93 -9.39 3.31
N GLN A 131 -10.76 -9.91 3.65
CA GLN A 131 -10.45 -10.31 5.03
C GLN A 131 -9.02 -9.90 5.39
N LYS A 132 -8.86 -9.25 6.55
CA LYS A 132 -7.53 -9.05 7.12
C LYS A 132 -7.05 -10.39 7.70
N ILE A 133 -5.91 -10.89 7.23
CA ILE A 133 -5.30 -12.12 7.74
C ILE A 133 -3.93 -11.77 8.28
N SER A 134 -3.78 -11.78 9.60
CA SER A 134 -2.45 -11.70 10.21
C SER A 134 -1.76 -13.06 10.02
N ILE A 135 -0.73 -13.10 9.18
CA ILE A 135 0.11 -14.29 9.02
C ILE A 135 1.22 -14.22 10.09
N PRO A 136 1.32 -15.21 10.99
CA PRO A 136 2.20 -15.12 12.16
C PRO A 136 3.70 -15.06 11.82
N SER A 137 4.09 -15.41 10.59
CA SER A 137 5.49 -15.38 10.13
C SER A 137 5.92 -14.07 9.47
N SER A 138 5.03 -13.07 9.35
CA SER A 138 5.38 -11.74 8.81
C SER A 138 5.05 -10.67 9.85
N ALA A 139 6.02 -9.82 10.16
CA ALA A 139 5.84 -8.69 11.07
C ALA A 139 4.90 -7.60 10.50
N THR A 140 4.43 -7.76 9.26
CA THR A 140 3.58 -6.79 8.59
C THR A 140 2.18 -7.36 8.42
N ASP A 141 1.18 -6.59 8.87
CA ASP A 141 -0.23 -6.87 8.64
C ASP A 141 -0.46 -7.22 7.17
N THR A 142 -0.79 -8.48 6.92
CA THR A 142 -1.08 -8.98 5.58
C THR A 142 -2.58 -8.84 5.35
N VAL A 143 -2.97 -8.39 4.17
CA VAL A 143 -4.39 -8.33 3.80
C VAL A 143 -4.63 -9.40 2.74
N ALA A 144 -5.64 -10.23 2.99
CA ALA A 144 -5.98 -11.33 2.12
C ALA A 144 -7.31 -11.11 1.40
N ALA A 145 -7.34 -11.49 0.14
CA ALA A 145 -8.49 -11.47 -0.71
C ALA A 145 -8.68 -12.87 -1.30
N THR A 146 -9.92 -13.34 -1.37
CA THR A 146 -10.22 -14.56 -2.12
C THR A 146 -10.60 -14.16 -3.55
N ILE A 147 -9.82 -14.60 -4.52
CA ILE A 147 -10.00 -14.33 -5.95
C ILE A 147 -9.99 -15.67 -6.67
N GLY A 148 -11.13 -16.04 -7.28
CA GLY A 148 -11.28 -17.36 -7.89
C GLY A 148 -11.08 -18.49 -6.87
N SER A 149 -10.10 -19.36 -7.15
CA SER A 149 -9.69 -20.48 -6.28
C SER A 149 -8.50 -20.15 -5.37
N TRP A 150 -8.13 -18.89 -5.24
CA TRP A 150 -6.91 -18.46 -4.56
C TRP A 150 -7.21 -17.53 -3.39
N ASP A 151 -6.56 -17.78 -2.27
CA ASP A 151 -6.37 -16.80 -1.21
C ASP A 151 -5.08 -16.03 -1.48
N VAL A 152 -5.21 -14.73 -1.68
CA VAL A 152 -4.13 -13.84 -2.12
C VAL A 152 -3.81 -12.84 -1.03
N ALA A 153 -2.61 -12.92 -0.49
CA ALA A 153 -2.08 -12.07 0.55
C ALA A 153 -1.01 -11.14 -0.04
N ALA A 154 -1.11 -9.82 0.18
CA ALA A 154 -0.10 -8.86 -0.26
C ALA A 154 0.48 -8.09 0.93
N HIS A 155 1.80 -7.84 0.91
CA HIS A 155 2.47 -6.98 1.88
C HIS A 155 3.62 -6.18 1.24
N ALA A 156 4.01 -5.10 1.90
CA ALA A 156 5.15 -4.27 1.50
C ALA A 156 6.46 -4.94 1.92
N GLY A 157 7.50 -4.75 1.10
CA GLY A 157 8.88 -5.11 1.42
C GLY A 157 9.86 -4.08 0.88
N LEU A 158 11.15 -4.32 1.16
CA LEU A 158 12.26 -3.57 0.60
C LEU A 158 13.31 -4.58 0.09
N THR A 159 13.99 -4.27 -1.00
CA THR A 159 15.21 -4.99 -1.38
C THR A 159 16.39 -4.56 -0.49
N ASP A 160 17.50 -5.28 -0.56
CA ASP A 160 18.74 -4.93 0.15
C ASP A 160 19.26 -3.53 -0.24
N ASP A 161 19.00 -3.11 -1.47
CA ASP A 161 19.33 -1.78 -1.99
C ASP A 161 18.31 -0.68 -1.60
N GLY A 162 17.30 -1.02 -0.79
CA GLY A 162 16.25 -0.09 -0.33
C GLY A 162 15.14 0.19 -1.35
N GLN A 163 15.06 -0.58 -2.44
CA GLN A 163 13.98 -0.43 -3.41
C GLN A 163 12.66 -0.99 -2.85
N SER A 164 11.57 -0.25 -3.00
CA SER A 164 10.24 -0.71 -2.59
C SER A 164 9.79 -1.94 -3.38
N THR A 165 9.24 -2.91 -2.66
CA THR A 165 8.66 -4.12 -3.26
C THR A 165 7.28 -4.41 -2.70
N VAL A 166 6.49 -5.14 -3.50
CA VAL A 166 5.27 -5.79 -3.04
C VAL A 166 5.44 -7.29 -3.20
N VAL A 167 5.19 -8.01 -2.12
CA VAL A 167 5.26 -9.47 -2.09
C VAL A 167 3.84 -10.01 -2.00
N TYR A 168 3.48 -10.81 -3.01
CA TYR A 168 2.22 -11.54 -3.09
C TYR A 168 2.46 -12.98 -2.70
N ARG A 169 1.61 -13.50 -1.83
CA ARG A 169 1.51 -14.91 -1.49
C ARG A 169 0.14 -15.40 -1.91
N LEU A 170 0.11 -16.40 -2.78
CA LEU A 170 -1.11 -17.02 -3.27
C LEU A 170 -1.15 -18.45 -2.74
N THR A 171 -2.26 -18.84 -2.12
CA THR A 171 -2.49 -20.21 -1.67
C THR A 171 -3.78 -20.75 -2.28
N PRO A 172 -3.80 -21.96 -2.85
CA PRO A 172 -5.04 -22.57 -3.31
C PRO A 172 -6.01 -22.74 -2.13
N ARG A 173 -7.30 -22.62 -2.42
CA ARG A 173 -8.39 -22.83 -1.45
C ARG A 173 -8.91 -24.27 -1.42
#